data_AF-A0A9E4C661-F1
#
_entry.id   AF-A0A9E4C661-F1
#
_cell.length_a   1.000
_cell.length_b   1.000
_cell.length_c   1.000
_cell.angle_alpha   90.00
_cell.angle_beta   90.00
_cell.angle_gamma   90.00
#
_symmetry.space_group_name_H-M   'P 1'
#
loop_
_entity.id
_entity.type
_entity.pdbx_description
1 polymer ?
#
loop_
_entity_poly.entity_id
_entity_poly.type
_entity_poly.pdbx_seq_one_letter_code
_entity_poly.pdbx_strand_id
1 'polypeptide(L)'
;MAELLGLNDVIFDISITPNRADCLSVLGVAREAAALLGTSLKAPEISVKEDESTPAASVCAVEIWDPDKCPRYAARIIQAHRPAGWRGA
;
A
#
# COMPACT_ATOMS: atom_id res chain seq x y z
N MET A 1 -7.10 -9.38 27.17
CA MET A 1 -5.85 -9.30 26.37
C MET A 1 -6.08 -9.71 24.92
N ALA A 2 -6.61 -10.89 24.61
CA ALA A 2 -6.89 -11.30 23.23
C ALA A 2 -7.80 -10.32 22.47
N GLU A 3 -8.87 -9.85 23.11
CA GLU A 3 -9.81 -8.88 22.53
C GLU A 3 -9.18 -7.48 22.32
N LEU A 4 -8.36 -7.02 23.28
CA LEU A 4 -7.63 -5.75 23.16
C LEU A 4 -6.66 -5.73 21.97
N LEU A 5 -6.08 -6.88 21.65
CA LEU A 5 -5.14 -7.06 20.53
C LEU A 5 -5.85 -7.38 19.21
N GLY A 6 -7.18 -7.50 19.20
CA GLY A 6 -7.94 -7.88 18.01
C GLY A 6 -7.70 -9.33 17.54
N LEU A 7 -7.24 -10.22 18.43
CA LEU A 7 -6.90 -11.60 18.08
C LEU A 7 -8.12 -12.54 18.07
N ASN A 8 -9.26 -12.08 18.59
CA ASN A 8 -10.52 -12.81 18.52
C ASN A 8 -11.29 -12.37 17.26
N ASP A 9 -10.85 -12.86 16.10
CA ASP A 9 -11.40 -12.50 14.78
C ASP A 9 -11.56 -13.73 13.88
N VAL A 10 -12.28 -13.57 12.77
CA VAL A 10 -12.53 -14.61 11.77
C VAL A 10 -11.59 -14.44 10.57
N ILE A 11 -10.93 -15.52 10.18
CA ILE A 11 -10.06 -15.55 9.01
C ILE A 11 -10.78 -16.29 7.87
N PHE A 12 -11.06 -15.57 6.78
CA PHE A 12 -11.58 -16.18 5.55
C PHE A 12 -10.41 -16.62 4.66
N ASP A 13 -10.36 -17.91 4.33
CA ASP A 13 -9.49 -18.45 3.29
C ASP A 13 -10.28 -18.53 1.98
N ILE A 14 -9.91 -17.71 0.99
CA ILE A 14 -10.67 -17.51 -0.24
C ILE A 14 -9.80 -17.93 -1.43
N SER A 15 -10.27 -18.92 -2.18
CA SER A 15 -9.65 -19.30 -3.45
C SER A 15 -10.11 -18.37 -4.57
N ILE A 16 -9.18 -17.61 -5.14
CA ILE A 16 -9.43 -16.62 -6.19
C ILE A 16 -9.11 -17.22 -7.57
N THR A 17 -10.05 -17.10 -8.50
CA THR A 17 -9.87 -17.51 -9.91
C THR A 17 -9.10 -16.45 -10.70
N PRO A 18 -8.42 -16.80 -11.81
CA PRO A 18 -7.57 -15.86 -12.57
C PRO A 18 -8.29 -14.60 -13.09
N ASN A 19 -9.59 -14.67 -13.34
CA ASN A 19 -10.41 -13.55 -13.80
C ASN A 19 -10.77 -12.55 -12.68
N ARG A 20 -10.38 -12.79 -11.42
CA ARG A 20 -10.72 -11.99 -10.24
C ARG A 20 -9.48 -11.48 -9.48
N ALA A 21 -8.46 -11.07 -10.22
CA ALA A 21 -7.21 -10.53 -9.64
C ALA A 21 -7.45 -9.28 -8.74
N ASP A 22 -8.57 -8.58 -8.92
CA ASP A 22 -9.02 -7.49 -8.05
C ASP A 22 -9.19 -7.94 -6.58
N CYS A 23 -9.63 -9.18 -6.34
CA CYS A 23 -9.84 -9.73 -5.01
C CYS A 23 -8.57 -10.26 -4.32
N LEU A 24 -7.38 -10.08 -4.91
CA LEU A 24 -6.10 -10.44 -4.28
C LEU A 24 -5.62 -9.42 -3.22
N SER A 25 -6.45 -8.46 -2.85
CA SER A 25 -6.17 -7.46 -1.81
C SER A 25 -7.39 -7.25 -0.92
N VAL A 26 -7.15 -6.82 0.33
CA VAL A 26 -8.22 -6.46 1.28
C VAL A 26 -9.14 -5.38 0.71
N LEU A 27 -8.57 -4.37 0.02
CA LEU A 27 -9.36 -3.30 -0.59
C LEU A 27 -10.28 -3.82 -1.71
N GLY A 28 -9.81 -4.79 -2.50
CA GLY A 28 -10.60 -5.43 -3.54
C GLY A 28 -11.75 -6.28 -2.97
N VAL A 29 -11.46 -7.11 -1.97
CA VAL A 29 -12.49 -7.88 -1.26
C VAL A 29 -13.52 -6.96 -0.61
N ALA A 30 -13.08 -5.88 0.04
CA ALA A 30 -13.98 -4.91 0.66
C ALA A 30 -14.86 -4.19 -0.37
N ARG A 31 -14.32 -3.87 -1.56
CA ARG A 31 -15.07 -3.26 -2.66
C ARG A 31 -16.21 -4.17 -3.12
N GLU A 32 -15.94 -5.46 -3.25
CA GLU A 32 -16.92 -6.45 -3.69
C GLU A 32 -17.98 -6.70 -2.62
N ALA A 33 -17.58 -6.81 -1.35
CA ALA A 33 -18.51 -6.90 -0.24
C ALA A 33 -19.43 -5.67 -0.17
N ALA A 34 -18.88 -4.46 -0.36
CA ALA A 34 -19.67 -3.23 -0.40
C ALA A 34 -20.68 -3.22 -1.55
N ALA A 35 -20.27 -3.65 -2.75
CA ALA A 35 -21.16 -3.77 -3.89
C ALA A 35 -22.30 -4.79 -3.66
N LEU A 36 -21.98 -5.96 -3.08
CA LEU A 36 -22.96 -7.01 -2.77
C LEU A 36 -23.96 -6.60 -1.68
N LEU A 37 -23.48 -5.86 -0.66
CA LEU A 37 -24.31 -5.42 0.47
C LEU A 37 -25.01 -4.08 0.22
N GLY A 38 -24.72 -3.40 -0.90
CA GLY A 38 -25.28 -2.08 -1.22
C GLY A 38 -24.78 -0.97 -0.28
N THR A 39 -23.56 -1.10 0.26
CA THR A 39 -22.97 -0.13 1.20
C THR A 39 -21.84 0.67 0.55
N SER A 40 -21.40 1.73 1.23
CA SER A 40 -20.25 2.52 0.78
C SER A 40 -18.93 1.87 1.21
N LEU A 41 -17.93 1.93 0.32
CA LEU A 41 -16.56 1.52 0.63
C LEU A 41 -15.80 2.66 1.31
N LYS A 42 -15.26 2.39 2.50
CA LYS A 42 -14.31 3.30 3.17
C LYS A 42 -12.87 2.90 2.78
N ALA A 43 -12.29 3.59 1.81
CA ALA A 43 -10.89 3.41 1.45
C ALA A 43 -9.95 4.01 2.52
N PRO A 44 -8.74 3.45 2.73
CA PRO A 44 -7.76 4.04 3.61
C PRO A 44 -7.28 5.39 3.06
N GLU A 45 -7.17 6.39 3.93
CA GLU A 45 -6.56 7.66 3.58
C GLU A 45 -5.04 7.50 3.51
N ILE A 46 -4.45 7.90 2.38
CA ILE A 46 -3.01 7.84 2.16
C ILE A 46 -2.49 9.28 2.04
N SER A 47 -1.94 9.78 3.13
CA SER A 47 -1.26 11.08 3.18
C SER A 47 0.17 10.88 3.67
N VAL A 48 1.12 11.52 3.00
CA VAL A 48 2.54 11.41 3.34
C VAL A 48 3.16 12.79 3.33
N LYS A 49 3.86 13.12 4.42
CA LYS A 49 4.65 14.34 4.52
C LYS A 49 5.94 14.19 3.73
N GLU A 50 6.10 15.00 2.70
CA GLU A 50 7.31 15.03 1.88
C GLU A 50 8.29 16.10 2.37
N ASP A 51 9.57 15.90 2.07
CA ASP A 51 10.59 16.93 2.21
C ASP A 51 10.66 17.74 0.91
N GLU A 52 10.32 19.02 0.99
CA GLU A 52 10.32 19.93 -0.16
C GLU A 52 11.75 20.30 -0.61
N SER A 53 12.75 20.10 0.24
CA SER A 53 14.14 20.52 -0.02
C SER A 53 14.88 19.57 -0.97
N THR A 54 14.50 18.29 -1.00
CA THR A 54 15.21 17.27 -1.78
C THR A 54 14.24 16.49 -2.66
N PRO A 55 14.00 16.94 -3.90
CA PRO A 55 13.16 16.22 -4.85
C PRO A 55 13.72 14.82 -5.15
N ALA A 56 12.86 13.80 -5.25
CA ALA A 56 13.29 12.43 -5.58
C ALA A 56 14.13 12.36 -6.87
N ALA A 57 13.81 13.20 -7.87
CA ALA A 57 14.50 13.27 -9.14
C ALA A 57 15.95 13.79 -9.06
N SER A 58 16.34 14.48 -7.99
CA SER A 58 17.74 14.89 -7.78
C SER A 58 18.61 13.75 -7.24
N VAL A 59 17.98 12.69 -6.72
CA VAL A 59 18.66 11.53 -6.12
C VAL A 59 18.66 10.34 -7.07
N CYS A 60 17.57 10.12 -7.81
CA CYS A 60 17.42 8.97 -8.69
C CYS A 60 16.61 9.31 -9.95
N ALA A 61 17.11 8.87 -11.09
CA ALA A 61 16.40 8.88 -12.36
C ALA A 61 15.90 7.47 -12.70
N VAL A 62 14.70 7.38 -13.27
CA VAL A 62 14.09 6.14 -13.76
C VAL A 62 13.94 6.25 -15.26
N GLU A 63 14.40 5.24 -15.98
CA GLU A 63 14.22 5.10 -17.42
C GLU A 63 13.53 3.76 -17.71
N ILE A 64 12.55 3.77 -18.61
CA ILE A 64 11.84 2.57 -19.05
C ILE A 64 12.34 2.23 -20.45
N TRP A 65 13.15 1.16 -20.57
CA TRP A 65 13.75 0.75 -21.84
C TRP A 65 12.81 -0.04 -22.76
N ASP A 66 11.79 -0.69 -22.20
CA ASP A 66 10.78 -1.48 -22.93
C ASP A 66 9.38 -1.11 -22.43
N PRO A 67 8.75 -0.05 -22.98
CA PRO A 67 7.45 0.43 -22.55
C PRO A 67 6.30 -0.56 -22.79
N ASP A 68 6.45 -1.49 -23.75
CA ASP A 68 5.44 -2.50 -24.05
C ASP A 68 5.36 -3.55 -22.94
N LYS A 69 6.51 -3.93 -22.36
CA LYS A 69 6.57 -4.90 -21.24
C LYS A 69 6.46 -4.26 -19.86
N CYS A 70 6.89 -3.00 -19.72
CA CYS A 70 6.81 -2.25 -18.47
C CYS A 70 6.10 -0.91 -18.72
N PRO A 71 4.76 -0.89 -18.78
CA PRO A 71 4.02 0.32 -19.09
C PRO A 71 4.10 1.39 -17.99
N ARG A 72 4.55 1.03 -16.78
CA ARG A 72 4.69 1.95 -15.66
C ARG A 72 5.72 1.47 -14.65
N TYR A 73 6.64 2.36 -14.28
CA TYR A 73 7.52 2.23 -13.13
C TYR A 73 7.50 3.53 -12.33
N ALA A 74 7.40 3.45 -11.01
CA ALA A 74 7.42 4.62 -10.13
C ALA A 74 8.36 4.35 -8.94
N ALA A 75 9.11 5.37 -8.55
CA ALA A 75 10.03 5.31 -7.42
C ALA A 75 9.72 6.44 -6.43
N ARG A 76 9.97 6.17 -5.15
CA ARG A 76 9.92 7.16 -4.08
C ARG A 76 11.18 7.03 -3.24
N ILE A 77 11.80 8.15 -2.89
CA ILE A 77 13.02 8.17 -2.09
C ILE A 77 12.64 8.38 -0.62
N ILE A 78 13.10 7.48 0.25
CA ILE A 78 12.97 7.60 1.70
C ILE A 78 14.38 7.82 2.24
N GLN A 79 14.62 9.00 2.80
CA GLN A 79 15.87 9.29 3.49
C GLN A 79 15.71 8.96 4.97
N ALA A 80 16.73 8.32 5.54
CA ALA A 80 16.71 7.95 6.95
C ALA A 80 16.71 9.22 7.81
N HIS A 81 15.59 9.50 8.48
CA HIS A 81 15.59 10.41 9.60
C HIS A 81 16.01 9.63 10.85
N ARG A 82 17.23 9.86 11.35
CA ARG A 82 17.58 9.40 12.69
C ARG A 82 16.71 10.17 13.68
N PRO A 83 15.93 9.49 14.54
CA PRO A 83 15.17 10.21 15.57
C PRO A 83 16.15 10.93 16.50
N ALA A 84 15.81 12.17 16.86
CA ALA A 84 16.59 12.96 17.80
C ALA A 84 16.73 12.18 19.13
N GLY A 85 17.96 11.87 19.52
CA GLY A 85 18.27 11.08 20.72
C GLY A 85 18.67 9.62 20.48
N TRP A 86 18.71 9.15 19.23
CA TRP A 86 19.29 7.84 18.90
C TRP A 86 20.80 7.84 19.17
N ARG A 87 21.22 7.34 20.34
CA ARG A 87 22.61 6.95 20.64
C ARG A 87 22.75 5.44 20.44
N GLY A 88 23.08 5.01 19.23
CA GLY A 88 23.41 3.62 18.92
C GLY A 88 24.86 3.53 18.46
N ALA A 89 25.55 2.49 18.94
CA ALA A 89 26.99 2.19 18.88
C ALA A 89 27.65 2.34 17.50
#